data_AF-A0A5M7QSV2-F1
#
_entry.id   AF-A0A5M7QSV2-F1
#
_cell.length_a   1.000
_cell.length_b   1.000
_cell.length_c   1.000
_cell.angle_alpha   90.00
_cell.angle_beta   90.00
_cell.angle_gamma   90.00
#
_symmetry.space_group_name_H-M   'P 1'
#
loop_
_entity.id
_entity.type
_entity.pdbx_description
1 polymer ?
#
loop_
_entity_poly.entity_id
_entity_poly.type
_entity_poly.pdbx_seq_one_letter_code
_entity_poly.pdbx_strand_id
1 'polypeptide(L)'
;MKGKLLSYIDNRLNHHCSDPVEQMVYFIARLSLTASPVSWTVKHAESKADKPFLTYDEARDYIEQNDESGDYIAPLFATLKTDILGEDVQYFLLTSSSE
;
A
#
# COMPACT_ATOMS: atom_id res chain seq x y z
N MET A 1 -3.27 20.35 5.14
CA MET A 1 -2.84 19.30 6.10
C MET A 1 -1.92 18.26 5.46
N LYS A 2 -2.33 17.66 4.33
CA LYS A 2 -1.56 16.67 3.56
C LYS A 2 -0.09 17.03 3.30
N GLY A 3 0.22 18.26 2.88
CA GLY A 3 1.59 18.68 2.58
C GLY A 3 2.56 18.69 3.77
N LYS A 4 2.10 19.09 4.97
CA LYS A 4 2.95 19.06 6.19
C LYS A 4 3.25 17.63 6.65
N LEU A 5 2.25 16.73 6.51
CA LEU A 5 2.41 15.32 6.84
C LEU A 5 3.34 14.61 5.86
N LEU A 6 3.21 14.88 4.56
CA LEU A 6 4.13 14.35 3.54
C LEU A 6 5.57 14.81 3.78
N SER A 7 5.78 16.09 4.08
CA SER A 7 7.12 16.60 4.39
C SER A 7 7.74 15.95 5.63
N TYR A 8 6.93 15.64 6.65
CA TYR A 8 7.40 14.90 7.82
C TYR A 8 7.79 13.45 7.46
N ILE A 9 6.95 12.77 6.67
CA ILE A 9 7.22 11.41 6.20
C ILE A 9 8.48 11.36 5.33
N ASP A 10 8.65 12.30 4.40
CA ASP A 10 9.83 12.38 3.55
C ASP A 10 11.11 12.64 4.36
N ASN A 11 11.06 13.46 5.42
CA ASN A 11 12.20 13.67 6.31
C ASN A 11 12.60 12.36 7.02
N ARG A 12 11.61 11.61 7.51
CA ARG A 12 11.84 10.31 8.17
C ARG A 12 12.40 9.25 7.22
N LEU A 13 11.90 9.19 5.98
CA LEU A 13 12.39 8.24 4.98
C LEU A 13 13.82 8.53 4.52
N ASN A 14 14.22 9.80 4.47
CA ASN A 14 15.56 10.21 4.05
C ASN A 14 16.59 10.22 5.20
N HIS A 15 16.19 9.82 6.41
CA HIS A 15 17.09 9.78 7.55
C HIS A 15 17.96 8.51 7.52
N HIS A 16 19.29 8.68 7.44
CA HIS A 16 20.26 7.58 7.27
C HIS A 16 20.35 6.58 8.44
N CYS A 17 19.70 6.84 9.58
CA CYS A 17 19.74 5.98 10.77
C CYS A 17 18.37 5.41 11.17
N SER A 18 17.34 5.53 10.31
CA SER A 18 16.02 4.99 10.64
C SER A 18 16.02 3.46 10.60
N ASP A 19 15.35 2.86 11.58
CA ASP A 19 15.16 1.41 11.62
C ASP A 19 14.39 0.94 10.37
N PRO A 20 14.76 -0.20 9.73
CA PRO A 20 14.08 -0.68 8.53
C PRO A 20 12.56 -0.87 8.68
N VAL A 21 12.09 -1.30 9.86
CA VAL A 21 10.66 -1.45 10.16
C VAL A 21 10.00 -0.08 10.23
N GLU A 22 10.66 0.89 10.87
CA GLU A 22 10.17 2.28 10.93
C GLU A 22 10.10 2.90 9.52
N GLN A 23 11.11 2.67 8.68
CA GLN A 23 11.11 3.11 7.29
C GLN A 23 9.95 2.50 6.50
N MET A 24 9.65 1.21 6.72
CA MET A 24 8.53 0.54 6.05
C MET A 24 7.17 1.14 6.43
N VAL A 25 6.98 1.51 7.70
CA VAL A 25 5.75 2.21 8.16
C VAL A 25 5.61 3.56 7.45
N TYR A 26 6.67 4.36 7.38
CA TYR A 26 6.63 5.65 6.69
C TYR A 26 6.45 5.51 5.18
N PHE A 27 6.99 4.45 4.57
CA PHE A 27 6.80 4.16 3.17
C PHE A 27 5.32 3.86 2.88
N ILE A 28 4.69 2.97 3.66
CA ILE A 28 3.25 2.67 3.56
C ILE A 28 2.42 3.94 3.79
N ALA A 29 2.75 4.74 4.80
CA ALA A 29 2.04 6.00 5.07
C ALA A 29 2.12 6.98 3.90
N ARG A 30 3.30 7.09 3.26
CA ARG A 30 3.47 7.90 2.04
C ARG A 30 2.59 7.39 0.92
N LEU A 31 2.60 6.07 0.67
CA LEU A 31 1.76 5.43 -0.36
C LEU A 31 0.28 5.71 -0.15
N SER A 32 -0.23 5.52 1.07
CA SER A 32 -1.63 5.79 1.40
C SER A 32 -2.03 7.26 1.19
N LEU A 33 -1.07 8.19 1.20
CA LEU A 33 -1.32 9.60 0.95
C LEU A 33 -1.16 9.99 -0.53
N THR A 34 -0.25 9.36 -1.28
CA THR A 34 0.10 9.78 -2.64
C THR A 34 -0.46 8.89 -3.74
N ALA A 35 -0.86 7.66 -3.42
CA ALA A 35 -1.36 6.68 -4.37
C ALA A 35 -2.79 6.28 -4.02
N SER A 36 -3.64 6.16 -5.04
CA SER A 36 -4.92 5.51 -4.92
C SER A 36 -4.74 4.01 -5.17
N PRO A 37 -5.17 3.13 -4.25
CA PRO A 37 -5.19 1.70 -4.50
C PRO A 37 -6.01 1.41 -5.75
N VAL A 38 -5.55 0.47 -6.58
CA VAL A 38 -6.29 0.00 -7.77
C VAL A 38 -7.26 -1.11 -7.42
N SER A 39 -7.05 -1.76 -6.29
CA SER A 39 -7.89 -2.81 -5.72
C SER A 39 -7.58 -2.98 -4.23
N TRP A 40 -8.32 -3.86 -3.59
CA TRP A 40 -8.19 -4.19 -2.17
C TRP A 40 -8.13 -5.70 -2.00
N THR A 41 -7.56 -6.17 -0.90
CA THR A 41 -7.60 -7.58 -0.55
C THR A 41 -7.91 -7.75 0.91
N VAL A 42 -8.69 -8.78 1.23
CA VAL A 42 -8.83 -9.25 2.61
C VAL A 42 -7.75 -10.31 2.83
N LYS A 43 -6.92 -10.04 3.83
CA LYS A 43 -5.88 -10.92 4.33
C LYS A 43 -6.47 -11.71 5.49
N HIS A 44 -6.38 -13.02 5.42
CA HIS A 44 -6.87 -13.88 6.47
C HIS A 44 -5.79 -14.14 7.53
N ALA A 45 -6.18 -14.17 8.80
CA ALA A 45 -5.25 -14.52 9.89
C ALA A 45 -4.85 -16.01 9.83
N GLU A 46 -5.75 -16.86 9.38
CA GLU A 46 -5.49 -18.27 9.10
C GLU A 46 -4.89 -18.43 7.69
N SER A 47 -4.29 -19.59 7.40
CA SER A 47 -3.62 -19.90 6.12
C SER A 47 -4.60 -20.06 4.93
N LYS A 48 -5.68 -19.28 4.88
CA LYS A 48 -6.64 -19.17 3.78
C LYS A 48 -6.05 -18.29 2.68
N ALA A 49 -6.51 -18.52 1.46
CA ALA A 49 -6.10 -17.70 0.33
C ALA A 49 -6.68 -16.30 0.46
N ASP A 50 -5.87 -15.29 0.15
CA ASP A 50 -6.30 -13.90 0.10
C ASP A 50 -7.44 -13.71 -0.89
N LYS A 51 -8.39 -12.83 -0.55
CA LYS A 51 -9.54 -12.52 -1.40
C LYS A 51 -9.47 -11.09 -1.93
N PRO A 52 -9.34 -10.89 -3.27
CA PRO A 52 -9.29 -9.56 -3.87
C PRO A 52 -10.68 -8.96 -4.10
N PHE A 53 -10.76 -7.62 -4.04
CA PHE A 53 -11.95 -6.79 -4.26
C PHE A 53 -11.59 -5.55 -5.07
N LEU A 54 -12.53 -5.01 -5.86
CA LEU A 54 -12.28 -3.81 -6.66
C LEU A 54 -12.41 -2.54 -5.82
N THR A 55 -13.32 -2.54 -4.84
CA THR A 55 -13.57 -1.39 -3.98
C THR A 55 -13.32 -1.70 -2.51
N TYR A 56 -13.07 -0.66 -1.71
CA TYR A 56 -12.91 -0.80 -0.27
C TYR A 56 -14.21 -1.25 0.40
N ASP A 57 -15.35 -0.72 -0.04
CA ASP A 57 -16.65 -1.04 0.54
C ASP A 57 -17.00 -2.52 0.36
N GLU A 58 -16.73 -3.11 -0.82
CA GLU A 58 -16.92 -4.55 -1.02
C GLU A 58 -16.06 -5.41 -0.07
N ALA A 59 -14.81 -4.99 0.17
CA ALA A 59 -13.91 -5.68 1.09
C ALA A 59 -14.38 -5.55 2.55
N ARG A 60 -14.88 -4.37 2.93
CA ARG A 60 -15.44 -4.11 4.27
C ARG A 60 -16.68 -4.95 4.51
N ASP A 61 -17.63 -4.90 3.58
CA ASP A 61 -18.89 -5.64 3.68
C ASP A 61 -18.63 -7.16 3.76
N TYR A 62 -17.57 -7.65 3.09
CA TYR A 62 -17.14 -9.04 3.22
C TYR A 62 -16.63 -9.38 4.63
N ILE A 63 -15.78 -8.57 5.25
CA ILE A 63 -15.31 -8.83 6.62
C ILE A 63 -16.49 -8.81 7.60
N GLU A 64 -17.36 -7.81 7.49
CA GLU A 64 -18.53 -7.66 8.37
C GLU A 64 -19.48 -8.86 8.29
N GLN A 65 -19.57 -9.53 7.13
CA GLN A 65 -20.40 -10.72 6.95
C GLN A 65 -19.74 -12.03 7.45
N ASN A 66 -18.41 -12.11 7.51
CA ASN A 66 -17.69 -13.34 7.82
C ASN A 66 -17.16 -13.39 9.26
N ASP A 67 -17.06 -12.24 9.95
CA ASP A 67 -16.68 -12.08 11.38
C ASP A 67 -15.49 -12.96 11.84
N GLU A 68 -14.51 -13.14 10.95
CA GLU A 68 -13.30 -13.90 11.27
C GLU A 68 -12.30 -13.00 12.02
N SER A 69 -12.07 -13.35 13.29
CA SER A 69 -11.15 -12.62 14.16
C SER A 69 -9.73 -12.63 13.60
N GLY A 70 -9.22 -11.45 13.25
CA GLY A 70 -7.84 -11.23 12.81
C GLY A 70 -7.69 -10.95 11.31
N ASP A 71 -8.78 -11.02 10.55
CA ASP A 71 -8.80 -10.61 9.15
C ASP A 71 -8.63 -9.09 9.04
N TYR A 72 -7.91 -8.65 8.01
CA TYR A 72 -7.70 -7.23 7.75
C TYR A 72 -7.69 -6.89 6.27
N ILE A 73 -8.09 -5.67 5.95
CA ILE A 73 -8.09 -5.15 4.59
C ILE A 73 -6.73 -4.53 4.30
N ALA A 74 -6.09 -4.97 3.22
CA ALA A 74 -4.87 -4.39 2.69
C ALA A 74 -5.12 -3.75 1.31
N PRO A 75 -4.60 -2.54 1.05
CA PRO A 75 -4.64 -1.95 -0.28
C PRO A 75 -3.70 -2.68 -1.25
N LEU A 76 -4.13 -2.82 -2.50
CA LEU A 76 -3.29 -3.31 -3.60
C LEU A 76 -2.98 -2.15 -4.56
N PHE A 77 -1.70 -1.97 -4.85
CA PHE A 77 -1.21 -0.95 -5.76
C PHE A 77 -0.68 -1.61 -7.04
N ALA A 78 -0.95 -1.02 -8.20
CA ALA A 78 -0.37 -1.48 -9.44
C ALA A 78 1.09 -1.02 -9.54
N THR A 79 1.96 -1.91 -9.97
CA THR A 79 3.36 -1.59 -10.26
C THR A 79 3.64 -1.80 -11.75
N LEU A 80 4.38 -0.88 -12.35
CA LEU A 80 4.96 -1.04 -13.67
C LEU A 80 6.39 -1.53 -13.50
N LYS A 81 6.67 -2.73 -14.02
CA LYS A 81 8.03 -3.22 -14.16
C LYS A 81 8.63 -2.66 -15.45
N THR A 82 9.78 -2.00 -15.36
CA THR A 82 10.52 -1.51 -16.53
C THR A 82 11.93 -2.08 -16.53
N ASP A 83 12.37 -2.58 -17.67
CA ASP A 83 13.76 -2.94 -17.89
C ASP A 83 14.50 -1.69 -18.41
N ILE A 84 15.26 -1.03 -17.54
CA ILE A 84 16.05 0.13 -17.94
C ILE A 84 17.44 -0.37 -18.32
N LEU A 85 17.73 -0.37 -19.62
CA LEU A 85 19.07 -0.58 -20.18
C LEU A 85 19.77 -1.88 -19.73
N GLY A 86 19.03 -2.97 -19.58
CA GLY A 86 19.56 -4.34 -19.58
C GLY A 86 20.21 -4.85 -18.29
N GLU A 87 20.40 -4.02 -17.27
CA GLU A 87 21.05 -4.45 -16.02
C GLU A 87 20.19 -4.27 -14.76
N ASP A 88 19.25 -3.30 -14.71
CA ASP A 88 18.42 -3.05 -13.53
C ASP A 88 16.91 -3.11 -13.82
N VAL A 89 16.22 -3.99 -13.09
CA VAL A 89 14.75 -4.03 -13.04
C VAL A 89 14.27 -2.98 -12.04
N GLN A 90 13.53 -1.98 -12.51
CA GLN A 90 12.86 -1.00 -11.65
C GLN A 90 11.35 -1.24 -11.60
N TYR A 91 10.78 -1.10 -10.41
CA TYR A 91 9.34 -1.15 -10.17
C TYR A 91 8.84 0.25 -9.84
N PHE A 92 7.98 0.79 -10.70
CA PHE A 92 7.32 2.07 -10.47
C PHE A 92 5.91 1.84 -9.95
N LEU A 93 5.51 2.55 -8.90
CA LEU A 93 4.13 2.57 -8.46
C LEU A 93 3.31 3.44 -9.40
N LEU A 94 2.22 2.87 -9.93
CA LEU A 94 1.27 3.62 -10.74
C LEU A 94 0.32 4.37 -9.80
N THR A 95 0.31 5.70 -9.91
CA THR A 95 -0.66 6.56 -9.25
C THR A 95 -1.60 7.13 -10.31
N SER A 96 -2.89 7.26 -10.00
CA SER A 96 -3.81 7.97 -10.91
C SER A 96 -3.32 9.40 -11.13
N SER A 97 -3.32 9.87 -12.38
CA SER A 97 -3.12 11.30 -12.63
C SER A 97 -4.35 12.02 -12.10
N SER A 98 -4.15 12.94 -11.16
CA SER A 98 -5.17 13.91 -10.80
C SER A 98 -5.32 14.88 -11.99
N GLU A 99 -6.21 14.57 -12.92
CA GLU A 99 -6.83 15.55 -13.82
C GLU A 99 -8.05 16.18 -13.14
#